data_AF-A0AAN8F8Q7-F1
#
_entry.id   AF-A0AAN8F8Q7-F1
#
_cell.length_a   1.000
_cell.length_b   1.000
_cell.length_c   1.000
_cell.angle_alpha   90.00
_cell.angle_beta   90.00
_cell.angle_gamma   90.00
#
_symmetry.space_group_name_H-M   'P 1'
#
loop_
_entity.id
_entity.type
_entity.pdbx_description
1 polymer ?
#
loop_
_entity_poly.entity_id
_entity_poly.type
_entity_poly.pdbx_seq_one_letter_code
_entity_poly.pdbx_strand_id
1 'polypeptide(L)'
;QTDFGGSPVINNDHWLYWGERQVSLDDASSSVTIRVIEQTEFLDDETYEPIAGPSTSEPYAKRCCQIRLESRDKLMYIQKEQLGLEAEFDQHVLPDGKCTVDAFIYVFDASRVEGRTFESQCSSSASILSNVIKTKKPVVIALSQMDIVDDEAR
;
A
#
# COMPACT_ATOMS: atom_id res chain seq x y z
N GLN A 1 0.58 -12.40 -16.10
CA GLN A 1 0.02 -13.34 -15.10
C GLN A 1 1.06 -14.02 -14.19
N THR A 2 2.30 -14.29 -14.62
CA THR A 2 3.35 -14.95 -13.81
C THR A 2 3.73 -14.18 -12.55
N ASP A 3 3.78 -12.85 -12.64
CA ASP A 3 4.34 -12.04 -11.57
C ASP A 3 3.39 -11.94 -10.37
N PHE A 4 2.07 -11.84 -10.62
CA PHE A 4 1.09 -11.66 -9.56
C PHE A 4 1.00 -12.87 -8.62
N GLY A 5 0.94 -14.08 -9.19
CA GLY A 5 0.77 -15.31 -8.41
C GLY A 5 2.02 -16.17 -8.24
N GLY A 6 3.04 -15.96 -9.07
CA GLY A 6 4.31 -16.68 -9.01
C GLY A 6 5.40 -15.96 -8.22
N SER A 7 5.28 -14.64 -8.00
CA SER A 7 6.24 -13.88 -7.20
C SER A 7 5.88 -13.97 -5.72
N PRO A 8 6.83 -14.33 -4.82
CA PRO A 8 6.62 -14.18 -3.38
C PRO A 8 6.59 -12.71 -2.92
N VAL A 9 6.91 -11.74 -3.79
CA VAL A 9 6.80 -10.30 -3.48
C VAL A 9 5.34 -9.85 -3.57
N ILE A 10 4.66 -10.13 -4.68
CA ILE A 10 3.23 -9.84 -4.85
C ILE A 10 2.38 -10.83 -4.07
N ASN A 11 2.72 -12.12 -4.15
CA ASN A 11 2.14 -13.23 -3.39
C ASN A 11 0.61 -13.34 -3.47
N ASN A 12 0.03 -13.05 -4.64
CA ASN A 12 -1.42 -12.96 -4.87
C ASN A 12 -2.15 -11.89 -4.04
N ASP A 13 -1.41 -10.95 -3.46
CA ASP A 13 -1.97 -9.86 -2.67
C ASP A 13 -2.13 -8.58 -3.50
N HIS A 14 -3.12 -7.77 -3.13
CA HIS A 14 -3.26 -6.39 -3.60
C HIS A 14 -2.60 -5.40 -2.63
N TRP A 15 -1.45 -5.78 -2.09
CA TRP A 15 -0.63 -4.93 -1.24
C TRP A 15 0.84 -5.34 -1.29
N LEU A 16 1.72 -4.35 -1.09
CA LEU A 16 3.17 -4.52 -1.08
C LEU A 16 3.72 -4.39 0.33
N TYR A 17 4.72 -5.21 0.65
CA TYR A 17 5.52 -5.06 1.85
C TYR A 17 6.80 -4.30 1.48
N TRP A 18 6.99 -3.08 1.98
CA TRP A 18 8.14 -2.23 1.66
C TRP A 18 9.34 -2.41 2.58
N GLY A 19 9.23 -3.29 3.57
CA GLY A 19 10.28 -3.55 4.55
C GLY A 19 9.99 -2.97 5.92
N GLU A 20 11.00 -3.10 6.78
CA GLU A 20 10.96 -2.60 8.15
C GLU A 20 12.28 -1.92 8.53
N ARG A 21 12.19 -1.00 9.49
CA ARG A 21 13.36 -0.32 10.04
C ARG A 21 13.18 -0.06 11.52
N GLN A 22 14.24 -0.30 12.30
CA GLN A 22 14.30 0.17 13.68
C GLN A 22 14.60 1.66 13.71
N VAL A 23 13.77 2.40 14.44
CA VAL A 23 13.91 3.83 14.68
C VAL A 23 14.15 4.03 16.17
N SER A 24 15.24 4.71 16.51
CA SER A 24 15.53 5.14 17.88
C SER A 24 14.66 6.35 18.23
N LEU A 25 14.09 6.35 19.43
CA LEU A 25 13.37 7.51 19.94
C LEU A 25 14.34 8.36 20.77
N ASP A 26 14.42 9.66 20.46
CA ASP A 26 15.43 10.58 21.02
C ASP A 26 15.46 10.63 22.55
N ASP A 27 14.33 10.32 23.21
CA ASP A 27 14.15 10.42 24.67
C ASP A 27 14.06 9.06 25.41
N ALA A 28 14.26 7.93 24.73
CA ALA A 28 14.18 6.62 25.37
C ALA A 28 15.26 5.65 24.89
N SER A 29 15.77 4.82 25.79
CA SER A 29 16.60 3.65 25.46
C SER A 29 15.86 2.56 24.66
N SER A 30 14.66 2.87 24.14
CA SER A 30 13.82 1.99 23.35
C SER A 30 13.86 2.35 21.87
N SER A 31 13.99 1.33 21.03
CA SER A 31 13.77 1.40 19.59
C SER A 31 12.37 0.92 19.25
N VAL A 32 11.76 1.50 18.21
CA VAL A 32 10.51 1.02 17.63
C VAL A 32 10.79 0.49 16.22
N THR A 33 10.24 -0.67 15.87
CA THR A 33 10.27 -1.16 14.49
C THR A 33 9.10 -0.57 13.73
N ILE A 34 9.38 0.21 12.70
CA ILE A 34 8.39 0.68 11.74
C ILE A 34 8.39 -0.28 10.56
N ARG A 35 7.21 -0.81 10.23
CA ARG A 35 6.98 -1.65 9.05
C ARG A 35 6.05 -0.93 8.10
N VAL A 36 6.38 -0.92 6.81
CA VAL A 36 5.61 -0.18 5.80
C VAL A 36 4.92 -1.16 4.86
N ILE A 37 3.60 -1.00 4.73
CA ILE A 37 2.75 -1.71 3.79
C ILE A 37 2.08 -0.67 2.88
N GLU A 38 1.99 -0.97 1.59
CA GLU A 38 1.19 -0.19 0.64
C GLU A 38 -0.01 -1.00 0.18
N GLN A 39 -1.22 -0.50 0.43
CA GLN A 39 -2.46 -1.04 -0.10
C GLN A 39 -2.72 -0.50 -1.51
N THR A 40 -2.79 -1.38 -2.51
CA THR A 40 -2.85 -1.01 -3.92
C THR A 40 -3.84 -1.89 -4.71
N GLU A 41 -3.82 -1.82 -6.03
CA GLU A 41 -4.57 -2.72 -6.91
C GLU A 41 -3.74 -3.08 -8.14
N PHE A 42 -3.38 -4.35 -8.27
CA PHE A 42 -2.73 -4.86 -9.48
C PHE A 42 -3.75 -5.20 -10.55
N LEU A 43 -3.49 -4.73 -11.76
CA LEU A 43 -4.32 -4.96 -12.94
C LEU A 43 -3.61 -5.95 -13.87
N ASP A 44 -4.41 -6.73 -14.58
CA ASP A 44 -3.95 -7.55 -15.68
C ASP A 44 -3.59 -6.64 -16.88
N ASP A 45 -2.45 -6.88 -17.51
CA ASP A 45 -1.89 -6.02 -18.55
C ASP A 45 -2.55 -6.17 -19.92
N GLU A 46 -3.31 -7.25 -20.14
CA GLU A 46 -4.09 -7.45 -21.36
C GLU A 46 -5.51 -6.90 -21.23
N THR A 47 -6.15 -7.14 -20.07
CA THR A 47 -7.56 -6.81 -19.85
C THR A 47 -7.79 -5.49 -19.11
N TYR A 48 -6.78 -4.96 -18.42
CA TYR A 48 -6.87 -3.80 -17.51
C TYR A 48 -7.87 -3.97 -16.35
N GLU A 49 -8.28 -5.20 -16.08
CA GLU A 49 -9.15 -5.55 -14.97
C GLU A 49 -8.31 -5.94 -13.73
N PRO A 50 -8.83 -5.74 -12.50
CA PRO A 50 -8.17 -6.23 -11.30
C PRO A 50 -7.93 -7.73 -11.35
N ILE A 51 -6.68 -8.15 -11.13
CA ILE A 51 -6.33 -9.58 -11.13
C ILE A 51 -7.07 -10.25 -9.97
N ALA A 52 -7.74 -11.39 -10.21
CA ALA A 52 -8.44 -12.08 -9.14
C ALA A 52 -7.47 -12.56 -8.04
N GLY A 53 -7.79 -12.27 -6.78
CA GLY A 53 -7.00 -12.67 -5.61
C GLY A 53 -7.89 -12.95 -4.40
N PRO A 54 -7.33 -13.44 -3.28
CA PRO A 54 -8.10 -13.84 -2.10
C PRO A 54 -9.02 -12.74 -1.55
N SER A 55 -8.62 -11.48 -1.72
CA SER A 55 -9.31 -10.29 -1.19
C SER A 55 -10.07 -9.46 -2.24
N THR A 56 -10.09 -9.86 -3.53
CA THR A 56 -10.63 -8.99 -4.60
C THR A 56 -12.14 -9.00 -4.73
N SER A 57 -12.83 -9.86 -3.99
CA SER A 57 -14.29 -9.81 -3.86
C SER A 57 -14.78 -8.56 -3.11
N GLU A 58 -13.90 -7.91 -2.34
CA GLU A 58 -14.18 -6.64 -1.68
C GLU A 58 -13.71 -5.44 -2.52
N PRO A 59 -14.52 -4.36 -2.63
CA PRO A 59 -14.07 -3.11 -3.23
C PRO A 59 -12.82 -2.55 -2.54
N TYR A 60 -11.92 -1.93 -3.30
CA TYR A 60 -10.67 -1.35 -2.78
C TYR A 60 -10.89 -0.49 -1.52
N ALA A 61 -11.92 0.36 -1.51
CA ALA A 61 -12.22 1.24 -0.39
C ALA A 61 -12.50 0.54 0.95
N LYS A 62 -12.84 -0.76 0.93
CA LYS A 62 -12.94 -1.61 2.13
C LYS A 62 -11.67 -2.41 2.35
N ARG A 63 -11.14 -3.03 1.28
CA ARG A 63 -9.93 -3.86 1.31
C ARG A 63 -8.73 -3.12 1.90
N CYS A 64 -8.49 -1.88 1.47
CA CYS A 64 -7.37 -1.07 1.96
C CYS A 64 -7.46 -0.70 3.45
N CYS A 65 -8.60 -0.90 4.10
CA CYS A 65 -8.82 -0.60 5.51
C CYS A 65 -8.65 -1.83 6.42
N GLN A 66 -8.29 -3.00 5.87
CA GLN A 66 -8.04 -4.20 6.67
C GLN A 66 -6.85 -4.00 7.61
N ILE A 67 -7.05 -4.34 8.89
CA ILE A 67 -6.02 -4.16 9.94
C ILE A 67 -5.22 -5.43 10.25
N ARG A 68 -5.59 -6.56 9.65
CA ARG A 68 -4.87 -7.84 9.76
C ARG A 68 -4.58 -8.30 8.35
N LEU A 69 -3.30 -8.45 8.03
CA LEU A 69 -2.80 -8.90 6.74
C LEU A 69 -2.02 -10.18 6.98
N GLU A 70 -2.28 -11.19 6.16
CA GLU A 70 -1.64 -12.50 6.23
C GLU A 70 -1.18 -12.87 4.83
N SER A 71 0.11 -13.15 4.69
CA SER A 71 0.75 -13.52 3.43
C SER A 71 2.04 -14.25 3.76
N ARG A 72 1.96 -15.58 3.71
CA ARG A 72 3.05 -16.47 4.12
C ARG A 72 4.21 -16.34 3.13
N ASP A 73 5.42 -16.27 3.67
CA ASP A 73 6.68 -16.18 2.90
C ASP A 73 6.77 -14.93 2.00
N LYS A 74 5.94 -13.89 2.25
CA LYS A 74 5.94 -12.66 1.47
C LYS A 74 7.28 -11.95 1.56
N LEU A 75 7.86 -11.61 0.41
CA LEU A 75 9.11 -10.85 0.33
C LEU A 75 8.88 -9.35 0.24
N MET A 76 9.85 -8.60 0.77
CA MET A 76 9.95 -7.16 0.62
C MET A 76 10.05 -6.78 -0.87
N TYR A 77 9.21 -5.84 -1.28
CA TYR A 77 9.27 -5.20 -2.58
C TYR A 77 10.37 -4.15 -2.61
N ILE A 78 11.19 -4.19 -3.66
CA ILE A 78 12.25 -3.21 -3.92
C ILE A 78 11.88 -2.40 -5.16
N GLN A 79 11.64 -3.08 -6.28
CA GLN A 79 11.31 -2.48 -7.57
C GLN A 79 10.65 -3.50 -8.51
N LYS A 80 10.16 -3.04 -9.66
CA LYS A 80 9.44 -3.89 -10.62
C LYS A 80 10.33 -4.99 -11.22
N GLU A 81 11.58 -4.68 -11.51
CA GLU A 81 12.55 -5.62 -12.12
C GLU A 81 12.90 -6.80 -11.21
N GLN A 82 12.57 -6.71 -9.92
CA GLN A 82 12.72 -7.82 -8.97
C GLN A 82 11.74 -8.96 -9.24
N LEU A 83 10.57 -8.67 -9.82
CA LEU A 83 9.49 -9.65 -10.00
C LEU A 83 9.92 -10.71 -11.03
N GLY A 84 9.96 -11.97 -10.61
CA GLY A 84 10.49 -13.10 -11.40
C GLY A 84 12.02 -13.27 -11.34
N LEU A 85 12.74 -12.35 -10.69
CA LEU A 85 14.19 -12.37 -10.48
C LEU A 85 14.56 -12.21 -8.99
N GLU A 86 13.68 -12.62 -8.08
CA GLU A 86 13.79 -12.33 -6.64
C GLU A 86 15.06 -12.90 -5.99
N ALA A 87 15.69 -13.91 -6.60
CA ALA A 87 16.95 -14.49 -6.13
C ALA A 87 18.17 -13.59 -6.35
N GLU A 88 18.08 -12.59 -7.23
CA GLU A 88 19.15 -11.63 -7.54
C GLU A 88 19.12 -10.39 -6.63
N PHE A 89 18.12 -10.29 -5.75
CA PHE A 89 17.88 -9.15 -4.86
C PHE A 89 17.93 -9.57 -3.39
N ASP A 90 18.08 -8.59 -2.50
CA ASP A 90 18.07 -8.83 -1.05
C ASP A 90 16.71 -9.39 -0.60
N GLN A 91 16.75 -10.54 0.09
CA GLN A 91 15.56 -11.25 0.52
C GLN A 91 15.21 -10.92 1.98
N HIS A 92 14.24 -10.03 2.16
CA HIS A 92 13.68 -9.71 3.46
C HIS A 92 12.25 -10.23 3.54
N VAL A 93 12.04 -11.32 4.25
CA VAL A 93 10.72 -11.93 4.45
C VAL A 93 9.91 -11.12 5.46
N LEU A 94 8.62 -10.96 5.21
CA LEU A 94 7.66 -10.44 6.19
C LEU A 94 7.64 -11.35 7.43
N PRO A 95 7.99 -10.84 8.63
CA PRO A 95 8.04 -11.68 9.82
C PRO A 95 6.71 -12.37 10.12
N ASP A 96 6.77 -13.65 10.46
CA ASP A 96 5.63 -14.52 10.73
C ASP A 96 4.58 -14.63 9.60
N GLY A 97 4.87 -14.09 8.41
CA GLY A 97 3.91 -14.02 7.30
C GLY A 97 2.65 -13.22 7.62
N LYS A 98 2.71 -12.30 8.58
CA LYS A 98 1.53 -11.51 9.00
C LYS A 98 1.90 -10.11 9.49
N CYS A 99 0.97 -9.18 9.35
CA CYS A 99 1.11 -7.81 9.83
C CYS A 99 -0.21 -7.33 10.44
N THR A 100 -0.13 -6.62 11.56
CA THR A 100 -1.26 -5.87 12.13
C THR A 100 -1.01 -4.38 11.91
N VAL A 101 -2.01 -3.68 11.37
CA VAL A 101 -1.90 -2.24 11.10
C VAL A 101 -2.11 -1.45 12.39
N ASP A 102 -1.13 -0.63 12.73
CA ASP A 102 -1.18 0.25 13.90
C ASP A 102 -1.66 1.67 13.58
N ALA A 103 -1.38 2.16 12.38
CA ALA A 103 -1.84 3.46 11.87
C ALA A 103 -1.94 3.43 10.35
N PHE A 104 -2.71 4.37 9.79
CA PHE A 104 -2.87 4.57 8.36
C PHE A 104 -2.22 5.89 7.93
N ILE A 105 -1.64 5.89 6.73
CA ILE A 105 -1.31 7.10 5.99
C ILE A 105 -2.23 7.12 4.77
N TYR A 106 -3.14 8.09 4.72
CA TYR A 106 -3.96 8.33 3.55
C TYR A 106 -3.25 9.37 2.67
N VAL A 107 -2.79 8.95 1.49
CA VAL A 107 -2.08 9.81 0.55
C VAL A 107 -3.09 10.46 -0.40
N PHE A 108 -3.14 11.78 -0.40
CA PHE A 108 -3.93 12.57 -1.33
C PHE A 108 -2.99 13.27 -2.31
N ASP A 109 -3.08 12.89 -3.58
CA ASP A 109 -2.26 13.48 -4.64
C ASP A 109 -2.75 14.90 -4.95
N ALA A 110 -1.89 15.88 -4.73
CA ALA A 110 -2.21 17.29 -4.90
C ALA A 110 -2.05 17.79 -6.33
N SER A 111 -1.49 16.97 -7.24
CA SER A 111 -1.26 17.34 -8.63
C SER A 111 -2.52 17.21 -9.50
N ARG A 112 -2.48 17.85 -10.67
CA ARG A 112 -3.47 17.64 -11.73
C ARG A 112 -3.17 16.34 -12.48
N VAL A 113 -4.14 15.43 -12.51
CA VAL A 113 -4.03 14.16 -13.22
C VAL A 113 -5.11 14.10 -14.30
N GLU A 114 -4.69 13.84 -15.55
CA GLU A 114 -5.60 13.71 -16.68
C GLU A 114 -6.63 12.58 -16.42
N GLY A 115 -7.90 12.85 -16.70
CA GLY A 115 -8.97 11.87 -16.49
C GLY A 115 -9.45 11.70 -15.04
N ARG A 116 -8.83 12.35 -14.04
CA ARG A 116 -9.27 12.33 -12.65
C ARG A 116 -9.63 13.75 -12.17
N THR A 117 -10.92 14.04 -12.00
CA THR A 117 -11.34 15.31 -11.42
C THR A 117 -11.10 15.36 -9.91
N PHE A 118 -11.01 16.57 -9.36
CA PHE A 118 -10.88 16.79 -7.93
C PHE A 118 -12.05 16.16 -7.15
N GLU A 119 -13.29 16.35 -7.63
CA GLU A 119 -14.49 15.81 -7.00
C GLU A 119 -14.50 14.28 -6.98
N SER A 120 -14.04 13.65 -8.06
CA SER A 120 -13.91 12.20 -8.15
C SER A 120 -12.92 11.68 -7.10
N GLN A 121 -11.75 12.33 -6.99
CA GLN A 121 -10.76 11.98 -5.98
C GLN A 121 -11.32 12.17 -4.56
N CYS A 122 -11.96 13.31 -4.27
CA CYS A 122 -12.59 13.57 -2.97
C CYS A 122 -13.67 12.54 -2.63
N SER A 123 -14.46 12.09 -3.60
CA SER A 123 -15.47 11.04 -3.40
C SER A 123 -14.82 9.71 -2.98
N SER A 124 -13.75 9.31 -3.67
CA SER A 124 -12.95 8.14 -3.27
C SER A 124 -12.28 8.32 -1.91
N SER A 125 -11.72 9.51 -1.61
CA SER A 125 -11.16 9.85 -0.30
C SER A 125 -12.20 9.69 0.82
N ALA A 126 -13.39 10.25 0.63
CA ALA A 126 -14.46 10.17 1.61
C ALA A 126 -14.89 8.72 1.86
N SER A 127 -15.00 7.91 0.81
CA SER A 127 -15.32 6.49 0.91
C SER A 127 -14.27 5.71 1.72
N ILE A 128 -12.98 5.90 1.41
CA ILE A 128 -11.86 5.24 2.10
C ILE A 128 -11.77 5.71 3.55
N LEU A 129 -11.69 7.02 3.78
CA LEU A 129 -11.54 7.60 5.12
C LEU A 129 -12.71 7.23 6.04
N SER A 130 -13.94 7.15 5.51
CA SER A 130 -15.10 6.67 6.27
C SER A 130 -14.95 5.23 6.75
N ASN A 131 -14.24 4.37 6.01
CA ASN A 131 -13.93 3.00 6.43
C ASN A 131 -12.73 2.97 7.39
N VAL A 132 -11.68 3.76 7.13
CA VAL A 132 -10.51 3.87 8.01
C VAL A 132 -10.92 4.32 9.42
N ILE A 133 -11.77 5.34 9.55
CA ILE A 133 -12.22 5.85 10.86
C ILE A 133 -12.90 4.75 11.69
N LYS A 134 -13.65 3.83 11.06
CA LYS A 134 -14.32 2.72 11.75
C LYS A 134 -13.34 1.72 12.37
N THR A 135 -12.10 1.66 11.87
CA THR A 135 -11.04 0.80 12.44
C THR A 135 -10.55 1.30 13.80
N LYS A 136 -10.82 2.58 14.14
CA LYS A 136 -10.31 3.27 15.34
C LYS A 136 -8.78 3.37 15.41
N LYS A 137 -8.08 3.11 14.29
CA LYS A 137 -6.64 3.34 14.17
C LYS A 137 -6.38 4.81 13.82
N PRO A 138 -5.26 5.41 14.29
CA PRO A 138 -4.85 6.73 13.86
C PRO A 138 -4.71 6.80 12.34
N VAL A 139 -5.07 7.93 11.76
CA VAL A 139 -4.88 8.22 10.33
C VAL A 139 -4.23 9.58 10.17
N VAL A 140 -3.18 9.63 9.36
CA VAL A 140 -2.53 10.87 8.90
C VAL A 140 -2.88 11.07 7.43
N ILE A 141 -3.28 12.28 7.06
CA ILE A 141 -3.45 12.65 5.65
C ILE A 141 -2.15 13.28 5.18
N ALA A 142 -1.55 12.70 4.14
CA ALA A 142 -0.34 13.21 3.52
C ALA A 142 -0.65 13.71 2.11
N LEU A 143 -0.26 14.94 1.79
CA LEU A 143 -0.33 15.45 0.43
C LEU A 143 0.92 15.01 -0.34
N SER A 144 0.74 14.34 -1.48
CA SER A 144 1.85 13.97 -2.38
C SER A 144 1.90 14.86 -3.61
N GLN A 145 3.02 14.80 -4.34
CA GLN A 145 3.26 15.56 -5.57
C GLN A 145 3.23 17.08 -5.38
N MET A 146 3.58 17.56 -4.18
CA MET A 146 3.54 18.99 -3.83
C MET A 146 4.55 19.84 -4.63
N ASP A 147 5.60 19.22 -5.17
CA ASP A 147 6.62 19.87 -6.01
C ASP A 147 6.10 20.28 -7.40
N ILE A 148 5.00 19.67 -7.87
CA ILE A 148 4.36 19.96 -9.17
C ILE A 148 2.98 20.62 -9.02
N VAL A 149 2.59 21.01 -7.79
CA VAL A 149 1.35 21.74 -7.56
C VAL A 149 1.50 23.14 -8.15
N ASP A 150 0.70 23.40 -9.16
CA ASP A 150 0.54 24.73 -9.72
C ASP A 150 -0.34 25.56 -8.76
N ASP A 151 0.24 26.59 -8.12
CA ASP A 151 -0.47 27.42 -7.12
C ASP A 151 -1.69 28.14 -7.72
N GLU A 152 -1.76 28.30 -9.05
CA GLU A 152 -2.88 28.96 -9.75
C GLU A 152 -4.02 28.00 -10.11
N ALA A 153 -3.93 26.73 -9.71
CA ALA A 153 -4.78 25.66 -10.22
C ALA A 153 -6.00 25.28 -9.37
N ARG A 154 -6.16 25.85 -8.18
CA ARG A 154 -7.24 25.55 -7.21
C ARG A 154 -8.33 26.61 -7.20
#